data_AF-A0A7C7RUC2-F1
#
_entry.id   AF-A0A7C7RUC2-F1
#
_cell.length_a   1.000
_cell.length_b   1.000
_cell.length_c   1.000
_cell.angle_alpha   90.00
_cell.angle_beta   90.00
_cell.angle_gamma   90.00
#
_symmetry.space_group_name_H-M   'P 1'
#
loop_
_entity.id
_entity.type
_entity.pdbx_description
1 polymer ?
#
loop_
_entity_poly.entity_id
_entity_poly.type
_entity_poly.pdbx_seq_one_letter_code
_entity_poly.pdbx_strand_id
1 'polypeptide(L)'
;MENLSLEELSEDLHFNLTAPKEEGTYGIEAIIFYIVGEKSAYTTIVVSREFGFRKEEAWNQIIIANRSLDFANTVYKAAKEKIDIPEKASISIQFAELKLKQAIDAFNEANNSVFLLTRDSYNASTAAVSIILKAYQDNISVLLEALNLTFRRHVKLLTKSEAENITRSLEITVKLRERIPQEPENASLLFEEAISQLSKANSTLNGAISRYNTKITILSFFILIIITISFFGVIFLSRSLYKKVTSAG
;
A
#
# COMPACT_ATOMS: atom_id res chain seq x y z
N MET A 1 53.77 -21.68 -6.89
CA MET A 1 53.16 -21.75 -5.55
C MET A 1 51.95 -20.85 -5.59
N GLU A 2 50.80 -21.42 -5.92
CA GLU A 2 49.52 -20.71 -5.85
C GLU A 2 49.10 -20.72 -4.37
N ASN A 3 48.99 -19.52 -3.79
CA ASN A 3 48.29 -19.34 -2.53
C ASN A 3 46.81 -19.60 -2.80
N LEU A 4 46.30 -20.75 -2.34
CA LEU A 4 44.86 -20.93 -2.16
C LEU A 4 44.41 -19.91 -1.11
N SER A 5 43.66 -18.89 -1.51
CA SER A 5 43.02 -17.99 -0.55
C SER A 5 41.92 -18.76 0.18
N LEU A 6 41.83 -18.57 1.50
CA LEU A 6 40.80 -19.17 2.36
C LEU A 6 39.35 -18.75 2.01
N GLU A 7 39.17 -17.91 0.99
CA GLU A 7 37.85 -17.42 0.56
C GLU A 7 37.11 -18.40 -0.37
N GLU A 8 37.77 -19.46 -0.88
CA GLU A 8 37.17 -20.41 -1.82
C GLU A 8 36.59 -21.69 -1.19
N LEU A 9 36.60 -21.82 0.15
CA LEU A 9 35.95 -22.92 0.86
C LEU A 9 35.13 -22.40 2.04
N SER A 10 33.87 -22.07 1.78
CA SER A 10 32.84 -22.18 2.81
C SER A 10 31.56 -22.75 2.20
N GLU A 11 31.59 -24.04 1.86
CA GLU A 11 30.36 -24.80 2.02
C GLU A 11 30.08 -24.80 3.52
N ASP A 12 29.03 -24.11 3.94
CA ASP A 12 28.52 -24.20 5.30
C ASP A 12 28.39 -25.68 5.67
N LEU A 13 29.09 -26.10 6.73
CA LEU A 13 29.04 -27.48 7.20
C LEU A 13 27.65 -27.75 7.80
N HIS A 14 26.77 -28.34 7.00
CA HIS A 14 25.41 -28.69 7.40
C HIS A 14 25.33 -30.12 7.92
N PHE A 15 24.86 -30.29 9.15
CA PHE A 15 24.55 -31.59 9.73
C PHE A 15 23.03 -31.77 9.87
N ASN A 16 22.47 -32.75 9.15
CA ASN A 16 21.07 -33.13 9.33
C ASN A 16 20.94 -33.99 10.59
N LEU A 17 20.46 -33.40 11.68
CA LEU A 17 20.22 -34.08 12.93
C LEU A 17 18.72 -34.34 13.12
N THR A 18 18.36 -35.58 13.44
CA THR A 18 17.00 -35.92 13.84
C THR A 18 16.83 -35.64 15.34
N ALA A 19 15.77 -34.90 15.69
CA ALA A 19 15.44 -34.64 17.08
C ALA A 19 15.20 -35.97 17.84
N PRO A 20 15.78 -36.15 19.04
CA PRO A 20 15.45 -37.26 19.92
C PRO A 20 13.96 -37.28 20.27
N LYS A 21 13.42 -38.48 20.52
CA LYS A 21 12.01 -38.66 20.93
C LYS A 21 11.75 -38.30 22.39
N GLU A 22 12.78 -38.34 23.21
CA GLU A 22 12.69 -38.06 24.64
C GLU A 22 13.02 -36.59 24.92
N GLU A 23 12.43 -36.06 25.99
CA GLU A 23 12.74 -34.71 26.44
C GLU A 23 14.07 -34.68 27.19
N GLY A 24 14.89 -33.68 26.91
CA GLY A 24 16.16 -33.50 27.60
C GLY A 24 17.08 -32.48 26.93
N THR A 25 18.17 -32.18 27.62
CA THR A 25 19.26 -31.39 27.05
C THR A 25 20.20 -32.32 26.30
N TYR A 26 20.32 -32.12 25.00
CA TYR A 26 21.24 -32.89 24.18
C TYR A 26 22.41 -32.00 23.75
N GLY A 27 23.61 -32.49 23.98
CA GLY A 27 24.85 -31.88 23.51
C GLY A 27 25.26 -32.49 22.18
N ILE A 28 25.59 -31.65 21.22
CA ILE A 28 26.31 -32.05 20.01
C ILE A 28 27.76 -31.62 20.22
N GLU A 29 28.67 -32.58 20.20
CA GLU A 29 30.10 -32.34 20.24
C GLU A 29 30.67 -32.56 18.84
N ALA A 30 31.20 -31.50 18.24
CA ALA A 30 31.94 -31.58 16.98
C ALA A 30 33.43 -31.37 17.27
N ILE A 31 34.24 -32.36 16.90
CA ILE A 31 35.70 -32.30 17.00
C ILE A 31 36.24 -31.90 15.64
N ILE A 32 36.89 -30.74 15.57
CA ILE A 32 37.54 -30.26 14.36
C ILE A 32 39.03 -30.57 14.46
N PHE A 33 39.51 -31.42 13.56
CA PHE A 33 40.93 -31.68 13.36
C PHE A 33 41.46 -30.78 12.25
N TYR A 34 42.51 -30.02 12.53
CA TYR A 34 43.18 -29.25 11.49
C TYR A 34 44.70 -29.32 11.66
N ILE A 35 45.39 -29.29 10.53
CA ILE A 35 46.84 -29.36 10.43
C ILE A 35 47.31 -27.98 9.97
N VAL A 36 48.18 -27.34 10.77
CA VAL A 36 48.84 -26.09 10.39
C VAL A 36 50.34 -26.36 10.31
N GLY A 37 50.86 -26.46 9.09
CA GLY A 37 52.24 -26.90 8.85
C GLY A 37 52.44 -28.36 9.28
N GLU A 38 53.43 -28.63 10.13
CA GLU A 38 53.72 -29.98 10.66
C GLU A 38 53.01 -30.28 12.01
N LYS A 39 52.20 -29.34 12.51
CA LYS A 39 51.53 -29.48 13.80
C LYS A 39 50.05 -29.79 13.62
N SER A 40 49.59 -30.86 14.24
CA SER A 40 48.17 -31.16 14.40
C SER A 40 47.63 -30.48 15.66
N ALA A 41 46.49 -29.81 15.55
CA ALA A 41 45.71 -29.31 16.69
C ALA A 41 44.26 -29.80 16.58
N TYR A 42 43.60 -29.95 17.73
CA TYR A 42 42.16 -30.22 17.79
C TYR A 42 41.46 -29.10 18.54
N THR A 43 40.22 -28.79 18.13
CA THR A 43 39.32 -27.92 18.89
C THR A 43 37.94 -28.57 18.98
N THR A 44 37.28 -28.36 20.12
CA THR A 44 35.96 -28.91 20.40
C THR A 44 34.95 -27.78 20.39
N ILE A 45 33.89 -27.93 19.60
CA ILE A 45 32.70 -27.07 19.65
C ILE A 45 31.59 -27.87 20.32
N VAL A 46 31.10 -27.38 21.46
CA VAL A 46 29.95 -27.96 22.17
C VAL A 46 28.74 -27.08 21.93
N VAL A 47 27.68 -27.65 21.35
CA VAL A 47 26.38 -26.99 21.20
C VAL A 47 25.35 -27.76 22.00
N SER A 48 24.81 -27.16 23.06
CA SER A 48 23.72 -27.75 23.85
C SER A 48 22.37 -27.17 23.43
N ARG A 49 21.38 -28.03 23.20
CA ARG A 49 19.99 -27.62 22.94
C ARG A 49 19.03 -28.51 23.71
N GLU A 50 18.00 -27.93 24.30
CA GLU A 50 16.86 -28.70 24.82
C GLU A 50 16.03 -29.23 23.65
N PHE A 51 15.82 -30.55 23.63
CA PHE A 51 14.89 -31.23 22.74
C PHE A 51 13.72 -31.76 23.58
N GLY A 52 12.51 -31.69 23.03
CA GLY A 52 11.28 -32.10 23.70
C GLY A 52 10.08 -31.33 23.18
N PHE A 53 8.90 -31.95 23.19
CA PHE A 53 7.68 -31.27 22.74
C PHE A 53 7.17 -30.33 23.85
N ARG A 54 7.60 -29.06 23.76
CA ARG A 54 7.23 -28.01 24.71
C ARG A 54 5.76 -27.61 24.54
N LYS A 55 4.86 -28.40 25.12
CA LYS A 55 3.40 -28.30 24.91
C LYS A 55 2.83 -26.91 25.20
N GLU A 56 3.16 -26.31 26.34
CA GLU A 56 2.63 -24.97 26.69
C GLU A 56 3.12 -23.89 25.73
N GLU A 57 4.41 -23.92 25.38
CA GLU A 57 5.00 -22.97 24.43
C GLU A 57 4.40 -23.14 23.03
N ALA A 58 4.28 -24.38 22.56
CA ALA A 58 3.67 -24.72 21.28
C ALA A 58 2.21 -24.20 21.20
N TRP A 59 1.43 -24.37 22.27
CA TRP A 59 0.07 -23.86 22.34
C TRP A 59 0.01 -22.33 22.32
N ASN A 60 0.89 -21.65 23.06
CA ASN A 60 0.98 -20.19 23.04
C ASN A 60 1.30 -19.65 21.63
N GLN A 61 2.19 -20.32 20.89
CA GLN A 61 2.50 -19.94 19.51
C GLN A 61 1.30 -20.10 18.57
N ILE A 62 0.49 -21.16 18.74
CA ILE A 62 -0.75 -21.35 17.98
C ILE A 62 -1.73 -20.19 18.25
N ILE A 63 -1.92 -19.81 19.52
CA ILE A 63 -2.81 -18.70 19.88
C ILE A 63 -2.36 -17.39 19.22
N ILE A 64 -1.06 -17.09 19.24
CA ILE A 64 -0.51 -15.86 18.63
C ILE A 64 -0.74 -15.87 17.10
N ALA A 65 -0.43 -16.98 16.44
CA ALA A 65 -0.64 -17.13 15.00
C ALA A 65 -2.13 -17.00 14.63
N ASN A 66 -3.03 -17.63 15.40
CA ASN A 66 -4.47 -17.52 15.19
C ASN A 66 -4.98 -16.08 15.33
N ARG A 67 -4.57 -15.37 16.38
CA ARG A 67 -4.94 -13.95 16.56
C ARG A 67 -4.44 -13.07 15.43
N SER A 68 -3.23 -13.33 14.93
CA SER A 68 -2.68 -12.60 13.78
C SER A 68 -3.49 -12.85 12.51
N LEU A 69 -3.89 -14.10 12.27
CA LEU A 69 -4.74 -14.48 11.15
C LEU A 69 -6.14 -13.85 11.24
N ASP A 70 -6.77 -13.89 12.41
CA ASP A 70 -8.09 -13.26 12.65
C ASP A 70 -8.03 -11.76 12.37
N PHE A 71 -6.95 -11.11 12.81
CA PHE A 71 -6.71 -9.71 12.51
C PHE A 71 -6.56 -9.45 11.00
N ALA A 72 -5.72 -10.23 10.30
CA ALA A 72 -5.53 -10.11 8.86
C ALA A 72 -6.86 -10.30 8.08
N ASN A 73 -7.67 -11.29 8.47
CA ASN A 73 -8.98 -11.54 7.89
C ASN A 73 -9.96 -10.37 8.13
N THR A 74 -9.93 -9.77 9.32
CA THR A 74 -10.76 -8.61 9.64
C THR A 74 -10.38 -7.40 8.78
N VAL A 75 -9.08 -7.09 8.71
CA VAL A 75 -8.55 -6.01 7.86
C VAL A 75 -8.87 -6.24 6.39
N TYR A 76 -8.74 -7.47 5.89
CA TYR A 76 -9.05 -7.84 4.52
C TYR A 76 -10.53 -7.62 4.18
N LYS A 77 -11.45 -8.09 5.02
CA LYS A 77 -12.89 -7.90 4.79
C LYS A 77 -13.27 -6.43 4.76
N ALA A 78 -12.80 -5.65 5.74
CA ALA A 78 -13.06 -4.21 5.79
C ALA A 78 -12.48 -3.45 4.58
N ALA A 79 -11.34 -3.91 4.06
CA ALA A 79 -10.73 -3.32 2.86
C ALA A 79 -11.47 -3.71 1.57
N LYS A 80 -11.94 -4.95 1.46
CA LYS A 80 -12.53 -5.49 0.23
C LYS A 80 -13.85 -4.80 -0.13
N GLU A 81 -14.52 -4.25 0.87
CA GLU A 81 -15.73 -3.45 0.71
C GLU A 81 -15.46 -2.05 0.12
N LYS A 82 -14.22 -1.56 0.20
CA LYS A 82 -13.87 -0.16 -0.08
C LYS A 82 -12.90 0.01 -1.25
N ILE A 83 -11.97 -0.92 -1.41
CA ILE A 83 -10.91 -0.87 -2.42
C ILE A 83 -10.73 -2.22 -3.08
N ASP A 84 -10.13 -2.20 -4.28
CA ASP A 84 -9.62 -3.42 -4.88
C ASP A 84 -8.34 -3.87 -4.15
N ILE A 85 -8.28 -5.14 -3.77
CA ILE A 85 -7.18 -5.71 -3.00
C ILE A 85 -6.35 -6.63 -3.90
N PRO A 86 -5.02 -6.49 -3.91
CA PRO A 86 -4.16 -7.41 -4.65
C PRO A 86 -4.40 -8.87 -4.27
N GLU A 87 -4.53 -9.76 -5.26
CA GLU A 87 -4.76 -11.20 -5.07
C GLU A 87 -3.74 -11.84 -4.11
N LYS A 88 -2.50 -11.35 -4.12
CA LYS A 88 -1.43 -11.80 -3.22
C LYS A 88 -1.83 -11.76 -1.75
N ALA A 89 -2.63 -10.78 -1.32
CA ALA A 89 -3.12 -10.71 0.06
C ALA A 89 -4.04 -11.88 0.40
N SER A 90 -4.99 -12.20 -0.49
CA SER A 90 -5.89 -13.35 -0.31
C SER A 90 -5.12 -14.67 -0.30
N ILE A 91 -4.11 -14.83 -1.16
CA ILE A 91 -3.26 -16.01 -1.20
C ILE A 91 -2.48 -16.16 0.12
N SER A 92 -1.92 -15.06 0.63
CA SER A 92 -1.21 -15.08 1.92
C SER A 92 -2.11 -15.46 3.09
N ILE A 93 -3.36 -15.00 3.12
CA ILE A 93 -4.35 -15.40 4.14
C ILE A 93 -4.66 -16.90 4.04
N GLN A 94 -4.96 -17.40 2.85
CA GLN A 94 -5.22 -18.83 2.64
C GLN A 94 -4.03 -19.70 3.03
N PHE A 95 -2.80 -19.24 2.73
CA PHE A 95 -1.59 -19.93 3.15
C PHE A 95 -1.44 -19.93 4.68
N ALA A 96 -1.72 -18.81 5.34
CA ALA A 96 -1.70 -18.71 6.80
C ALA A 96 -2.72 -19.65 7.46
N GLU A 97 -3.93 -19.74 6.93
CA GLU A 97 -4.99 -20.66 7.38
C GLU A 97 -4.54 -22.12 7.27
N LEU A 98 -3.98 -22.51 6.12
CA LEU A 98 -3.48 -23.86 5.90
C LEU A 98 -2.37 -24.21 6.90
N LYS A 99 -1.41 -23.30 7.11
CA LYS A 99 -0.28 -23.54 8.01
C LYS A 99 -0.71 -23.62 9.47
N LEU A 100 -1.67 -22.80 9.90
CA LEU A 100 -2.21 -22.88 11.24
C LEU A 100 -2.93 -24.21 11.48
N LYS A 101 -3.71 -24.68 10.50
CA LYS A 101 -4.36 -25.99 10.58
C LYS A 101 -3.32 -27.11 10.71
N GLN A 102 -2.29 -27.11 9.87
CA GLN A 102 -1.18 -28.06 9.95
C GLN A 102 -0.47 -28.00 11.30
N ALA A 103 -0.32 -26.82 11.89
CA ALA A 103 0.27 -26.65 13.21
C ALA A 103 -0.59 -27.28 14.32
N ILE A 104 -1.91 -27.15 14.24
CA ILE A 104 -2.84 -27.78 15.21
C ILE A 104 -2.77 -29.30 15.10
N ASP A 105 -2.73 -29.84 13.87
CA ASP A 105 -2.58 -31.28 13.65
C ASP A 105 -1.26 -31.78 14.24
N ALA A 106 -0.14 -31.09 13.95
CA ALA A 106 1.17 -31.38 14.53
C ALA A 106 1.20 -31.29 16.06
N PHE A 107 0.43 -30.38 16.65
CA PHE A 107 0.33 -30.23 18.11
C PHE A 107 -0.35 -31.44 18.75
N ASN A 108 -1.42 -31.95 18.12
CA ASN A 108 -2.11 -33.15 18.58
C ASN A 108 -1.22 -34.40 18.48
N GLU A 109 -0.28 -34.42 17.53
CA GLU A 109 0.73 -35.47 17.37
C GLU A 109 1.98 -35.29 18.24
N ALA A 110 2.05 -34.23 19.06
CA ALA A 110 3.23 -33.86 19.85
C ALA A 110 4.51 -33.70 19.02
N ASN A 111 4.38 -33.11 17.83
CA ASN A 111 5.47 -32.93 16.85
C ASN A 111 6.10 -31.54 16.96
N ASN A 112 7.43 -31.46 16.83
CA ASN A 112 8.16 -30.17 16.84
C ASN A 112 7.91 -29.29 15.60
N SER A 113 7.26 -29.81 14.55
CA SER A 113 6.86 -29.02 13.39
C SER A 113 5.88 -27.88 13.72
N VAL A 114 5.19 -27.93 14.86
CA VAL A 114 4.28 -26.86 15.33
C VAL A 114 4.94 -25.49 15.26
N PHE A 115 6.16 -25.35 15.80
CA PHE A 115 6.85 -24.06 15.89
C PHE A 115 7.16 -23.44 14.52
N LEU A 116 7.51 -24.27 13.54
CA LEU A 116 7.77 -23.81 12.18
C LEU A 116 6.46 -23.38 11.51
N LEU A 117 5.41 -24.20 11.63
CA LEU A 117 4.12 -23.98 10.99
C LEU A 117 3.37 -22.78 11.58
N THR A 118 3.42 -22.57 12.89
CA THR A 118 2.85 -21.37 13.54
C THR A 118 3.58 -20.10 13.10
N ARG A 119 4.91 -20.13 13.04
CA ARG A 119 5.72 -19.01 12.55
C ARG A 119 5.38 -18.67 11.10
N ASP A 120 5.28 -19.67 10.24
CA ASP A 120 4.95 -19.46 8.83
C ASP A 120 3.53 -18.87 8.66
N SER A 121 2.57 -19.33 9.47
CA SER A 121 1.21 -18.76 9.52
C SER A 121 1.20 -17.30 9.97
N TYR A 122 1.93 -16.99 11.05
CA TYR A 122 2.05 -15.62 11.56
C TYR A 122 2.67 -14.69 10.51
N ASN A 123 3.79 -15.09 9.92
CA ASN A 123 4.49 -14.30 8.90
C ASN A 123 3.61 -14.03 7.68
N ALA A 124 2.86 -15.03 7.22
CA ALA A 124 1.94 -14.88 6.11
C ALA A 124 0.76 -13.94 6.44
N SER A 125 0.26 -13.98 7.68
CA SER A 125 -0.77 -13.06 8.17
C SER A 125 -0.26 -11.61 8.19
N THR A 126 0.95 -11.38 8.70
CA THR A 126 1.58 -10.04 8.70
C THR A 126 1.84 -9.53 7.28
N ALA A 127 2.29 -10.40 6.37
CA ALA A 127 2.51 -10.05 4.97
C ALA A 127 1.19 -9.64 4.29
N ALA A 128 0.10 -10.38 4.53
CA ALA A 128 -1.22 -10.03 4.01
C ALA A 128 -1.67 -8.63 4.46
N VAL A 129 -1.55 -8.34 5.76
CA VAL A 129 -1.88 -7.01 6.32
C VAL A 129 -1.06 -5.93 5.62
N SER A 130 0.27 -6.11 5.50
CA SER A 130 1.13 -5.13 4.84
C SER A 130 0.69 -4.83 3.39
N ILE A 131 0.34 -5.86 2.62
CA ILE A 131 -0.16 -5.70 1.25
C ILE A 131 -1.46 -4.91 1.23
N ILE A 132 -2.40 -5.20 2.15
CA ILE A 132 -3.70 -4.51 2.22
C ILE A 132 -3.51 -3.04 2.58
N LEU A 133 -2.69 -2.74 3.60
CA LEU A 133 -2.41 -1.36 4.01
C LEU A 133 -1.74 -0.56 2.88
N LYS A 134 -0.84 -1.20 2.14
CA LYS A 134 -0.22 -0.60 0.96
C LYS A 134 -1.25 -0.29 -0.13
N ALA A 135 -2.19 -1.19 -0.38
CA ALA A 135 -3.27 -0.97 -1.36
C ALA A 135 -4.13 0.26 -1.02
N TYR A 136 -4.43 0.50 0.27
CA TYR A 136 -5.09 1.73 0.69
C TYR A 136 -4.25 2.98 0.38
N GLN A 137 -2.96 2.95 0.70
CA GLN A 137 -2.06 4.08 0.45
C GLN A 137 -1.92 4.40 -1.04
N ASP A 138 -1.84 3.36 -1.87
CA ASP A 138 -1.69 3.50 -3.32
C ASP A 138 -2.97 4.09 -3.94
N ASN A 139 -4.16 3.63 -3.52
CA ASN A 139 -5.44 4.22 -3.94
C ASN A 139 -5.53 5.71 -3.60
N ILE A 140 -5.19 6.12 -2.37
CA ILE A 140 -5.17 7.54 -2.00
C ILE A 140 -4.15 8.31 -2.86
N SER A 141 -2.98 7.74 -3.10
CA SER A 141 -1.91 8.41 -3.86
C SER A 141 -2.32 8.68 -5.30
N VAL A 142 -2.96 7.71 -5.96
CA VAL A 142 -3.49 7.88 -7.33
C VAL A 142 -4.51 9.02 -7.38
N LEU A 143 -5.46 9.03 -6.46
CA LEU A 143 -6.50 10.07 -6.41
C LEU A 143 -5.91 11.46 -6.10
N LEU A 144 -4.95 11.51 -5.18
CA LEU A 144 -4.27 12.74 -4.80
C LEU A 144 -3.46 13.32 -5.97
N GLU A 145 -2.73 12.48 -6.70
CA GLU A 145 -1.97 12.89 -7.87
C GLU A 145 -2.87 13.45 -8.97
N ALA A 146 -3.97 12.75 -9.28
CA ALA A 146 -4.96 13.20 -10.27
C ALA A 146 -5.57 14.57 -9.90
N LEU A 147 -5.94 14.75 -8.63
CA LEU A 147 -6.49 16.01 -8.16
C LEU A 147 -5.45 17.13 -8.15
N ASN A 148 -4.23 16.86 -7.71
CA ASN A 148 -3.13 17.83 -7.69
C ASN A 148 -2.76 18.30 -9.11
N LEU A 149 -2.75 17.40 -10.09
CA LEU A 149 -2.54 17.73 -11.49
C LEU A 149 -3.63 18.68 -12.00
N THR A 150 -4.90 18.38 -11.68
CA THR A 150 -6.04 19.20 -12.09
C THR A 150 -6.03 20.57 -11.41
N PHE A 151 -5.69 20.60 -10.13
CA PHE A 151 -5.52 21.84 -9.35
C PHE A 151 -4.44 22.73 -9.95
N ARG A 152 -3.25 22.20 -10.24
CA ARG A 152 -2.16 22.96 -10.89
C ARG A 152 -2.56 23.56 -12.23
N ARG A 153 -3.30 22.81 -13.05
CA ARG A 153 -3.79 23.29 -14.36
C ARG A 153 -4.78 24.45 -14.23
N HIS A 154 -5.60 24.46 -13.19
CA HIS A 154 -6.70 25.42 -13.04
C HIS A 154 -6.48 26.42 -11.90
N VAL A 155 -5.28 26.49 -11.32
CA VAL A 155 -5.01 27.33 -10.14
C VAL A 155 -5.33 28.81 -10.37
N LYS A 156 -5.15 29.31 -11.60
CA LYS A 156 -5.45 30.69 -11.98
C LYS A 156 -6.95 31.03 -11.98
N LEU A 157 -7.82 30.01 -11.97
CA LEU A 157 -9.27 30.19 -11.93
C LEU A 157 -9.81 30.32 -10.50
N LEU A 158 -8.99 30.02 -9.50
CA LEU A 158 -9.38 29.95 -8.10
C LEU A 158 -9.20 31.31 -7.41
N THR A 159 -10.08 31.59 -6.45
CA THR A 159 -9.80 32.65 -5.48
C THR A 159 -8.70 32.21 -4.51
N LYS A 160 -8.09 33.18 -3.81
CA LYS A 160 -7.08 32.89 -2.78
C LYS A 160 -7.61 31.90 -1.73
N SER A 161 -8.83 32.12 -1.22
CA SER A 161 -9.44 31.26 -0.21
C SER A 161 -9.74 29.86 -0.73
N GLU A 162 -10.14 29.71 -1.99
CA GLU A 162 -10.38 28.40 -2.60
C GLU A 162 -9.08 27.61 -2.78
N ALA A 163 -8.01 28.29 -3.22
CA ALA A 163 -6.70 27.67 -3.35
C ALA A 163 -6.14 27.22 -1.99
N GLU A 164 -6.27 28.04 -0.95
CA GLU A 164 -5.87 27.69 0.42
C GLU A 164 -6.66 26.50 0.96
N ASN A 165 -7.99 26.47 0.75
CA ASN A 165 -8.85 25.37 1.19
C ASN A 165 -8.49 24.05 0.49
N ILE A 166 -8.29 24.07 -0.83
CA ILE A 166 -7.88 22.88 -1.58
C ILE A 166 -6.51 22.39 -1.09
N THR A 167 -5.54 23.30 -0.94
CA THR A 167 -4.19 22.95 -0.46
C THR A 167 -4.25 22.30 0.92
N ARG A 168 -5.01 22.87 1.85
CA ARG A 168 -5.19 22.31 3.20
C ARG A 168 -5.83 20.92 3.17
N SER A 169 -6.86 20.69 2.36
CA SER A 169 -7.47 19.36 2.23
C SER A 169 -6.49 18.34 1.64
N LEU A 170 -5.66 18.72 0.66
CA LEU A 170 -4.61 17.85 0.12
C LEU A 170 -3.56 17.50 1.18
N GLU A 171 -3.09 18.48 1.96
CA GLU A 171 -2.15 18.24 3.06
C GLU A 171 -2.69 17.29 4.13
N ILE A 172 -3.95 17.47 4.54
CA ILE A 172 -4.62 16.55 5.48
C ILE A 172 -4.67 15.14 4.89
N THR A 173 -4.99 15.01 3.60
CA THR A 173 -5.05 13.72 2.91
C THR A 173 -3.68 13.00 2.93
N VAL A 174 -2.58 13.73 2.69
CA VAL A 174 -1.22 13.16 2.78
C VAL A 174 -0.96 12.62 4.18
N LYS A 175 -1.27 13.39 5.22
CA LYS A 175 -1.09 12.98 6.62
C LYS A 175 -1.91 11.74 6.98
N LEU A 176 -3.16 11.67 6.53
CA LEU A 176 -4.03 10.51 6.75
C LEU A 176 -3.46 9.26 6.08
N ARG A 177 -3.00 9.37 4.82
CA ARG A 177 -2.34 8.28 4.09
C ARG A 177 -1.10 7.75 4.82
N GLU A 178 -0.30 8.63 5.41
CA GLU A 178 0.92 8.27 6.13
C GLU A 178 0.65 7.57 7.47
N ARG A 179 -0.51 7.82 8.09
CA ARG A 179 -0.93 7.15 9.33
C ARG A 179 -1.48 5.74 9.13
N ILE A 180 -1.97 5.40 7.94
CA ILE A 180 -2.54 4.06 7.64
C ILE A 180 -1.64 2.89 8.08
N PRO A 181 -0.33 2.84 7.75
CA PRO A 181 0.53 1.75 8.20
C PRO A 181 0.85 1.78 9.70
N GLN A 182 0.66 2.94 10.36
CA GLN A 182 0.91 3.11 11.80
C GLN A 182 -0.28 2.72 12.65
N GLU A 183 -1.50 2.78 12.09
CA GLU A 183 -2.75 2.44 12.77
C GLU A 183 -3.57 1.44 11.91
N PRO A 184 -3.10 0.18 11.74
CA PRO A 184 -3.74 -0.82 10.88
C PRO A 184 -5.22 -1.07 11.20
N GLU A 185 -5.58 -1.05 12.48
CA GLU A 185 -6.95 -1.19 12.98
C GLU A 185 -7.88 -0.05 12.55
N ASN A 186 -7.34 1.16 12.33
CA ASN A 186 -8.09 2.34 11.92
C ASN A 186 -7.96 2.62 10.41
N ALA A 187 -7.22 1.80 9.66
CA ALA A 187 -6.91 2.03 8.25
C ALA A 187 -8.15 2.34 7.41
N SER A 188 -9.24 1.62 7.66
CA SER A 188 -10.50 1.77 6.95
C SER A 188 -11.18 3.13 7.18
N LEU A 189 -11.09 3.66 8.41
CA LEU A 189 -11.62 4.98 8.78
C LEU A 189 -10.73 6.10 8.23
N LEU A 190 -9.41 5.97 8.41
CA LEU A 190 -8.42 6.90 7.87
C LEU A 190 -8.53 7.05 6.36
N PHE A 191 -8.81 5.94 5.66
CA PHE A 191 -9.08 5.95 4.23
C PHE A 191 -10.34 6.76 3.89
N GLU A 192 -11.47 6.51 4.56
CA GLU A 192 -12.71 7.25 4.31
C GLU A 192 -12.56 8.75 4.58
N GLU A 193 -11.86 9.12 5.66
CA GLU A 193 -11.55 10.51 5.95
C GLU A 193 -10.72 11.15 4.82
N ALA A 194 -9.71 10.42 4.31
CA ALA A 194 -8.89 10.89 3.20
C ALA A 194 -9.73 11.09 1.93
N ILE A 195 -10.60 10.14 1.58
CA ILE A 195 -11.53 10.25 0.45
C ILE A 195 -12.49 11.43 0.64
N SER A 196 -13.00 11.67 1.85
CA SER A 196 -13.85 12.81 2.17
C SER A 196 -13.15 14.14 1.94
N GLN A 197 -11.88 14.26 2.34
CA GLN A 197 -11.07 15.47 2.08
C GLN A 197 -10.81 15.68 0.59
N LEU A 198 -10.47 14.62 -0.14
CA LEU A 198 -10.30 14.67 -1.60
C LEU A 198 -11.59 15.08 -2.30
N SER A 199 -12.74 14.57 -1.87
CA SER A 199 -14.05 14.92 -2.42
C SER A 199 -14.40 16.40 -2.21
N LYS A 200 -14.13 16.94 -1.00
CA LYS A 200 -14.30 18.38 -0.71
C LYS A 200 -13.43 19.25 -1.61
N ALA A 201 -12.16 18.90 -1.76
CA ALA A 201 -11.22 19.61 -2.62
C ALA A 201 -11.65 19.55 -4.10
N ASN A 202 -12.07 18.37 -4.58
CA ASN A 202 -12.55 18.19 -5.94
C ASN A 202 -13.84 18.97 -6.22
N SER A 203 -14.79 19.00 -5.28
CA SER A 203 -16.02 19.79 -5.39
C SER A 203 -15.71 21.28 -5.51
N THR A 204 -14.78 21.80 -4.69
CA THR A 204 -14.34 23.19 -4.73
C THR A 204 -13.71 23.54 -6.09
N LEU A 205 -12.84 22.66 -6.60
CA LEU A 205 -12.17 22.84 -7.88
C LEU A 205 -13.17 22.82 -9.06
N ASN A 206 -14.08 21.86 -9.09
CA ASN A 206 -15.10 21.74 -10.14
C ASN A 206 -16.10 22.90 -10.10
N GLY A 207 -16.44 23.38 -8.91
CA GLY A 207 -17.26 24.59 -8.74
C GLY A 207 -16.59 25.81 -9.37
N ALA A 208 -15.28 25.99 -9.17
CA ALA A 208 -14.54 27.09 -9.78
C ALA A 208 -14.45 26.97 -11.31
N ILE A 209 -14.14 25.78 -11.83
CA ILE A 209 -14.10 25.51 -13.28
C ILE A 209 -15.47 25.79 -13.91
N SER A 210 -16.56 25.31 -13.29
CA SER A 210 -17.93 25.53 -13.78
C SER A 210 -18.31 27.02 -13.82
N ARG A 211 -17.97 27.79 -12.76
CA ARG A 211 -18.19 29.25 -12.75
C ARG A 211 -17.41 29.95 -13.87
N TYR A 212 -16.17 29.52 -14.13
CA TYR A 212 -15.37 30.08 -15.20
C TYR A 212 -15.96 29.79 -16.58
N ASN A 213 -16.36 28.54 -16.84
CA ASN A 213 -17.00 28.15 -18.09
C ASN A 213 -18.32 28.92 -18.32
N THR A 214 -19.13 29.07 -17.28
CA THR A 214 -20.37 29.88 -17.34
C THR A 214 -20.08 31.33 -17.72
N LYS A 215 -19.03 31.95 -17.15
CA LYS A 215 -18.61 33.31 -17.51
C LYS A 215 -18.18 33.41 -18.99
N ILE A 216 -17.45 32.43 -19.50
CA ILE A 216 -17.07 32.37 -20.92
C ILE A 216 -18.31 32.27 -21.81
N THR A 217 -19.24 31.36 -21.51
CA THR A 217 -20.47 31.19 -22.30
C THR A 217 -21.27 32.48 -22.38
N ILE A 218 -21.43 33.18 -21.25
CA ILE A 218 -22.11 34.47 -21.18
C ILE A 218 -21.37 35.52 -22.03
N LEU A 219 -20.04 35.61 -21.90
CA LEU A 219 -19.24 36.56 -22.67
C LEU A 219 -19.32 36.30 -24.19
N SER A 220 -19.21 35.03 -24.61
CA SER A 220 -19.35 34.62 -26.00
C SER A 220 -20.73 34.97 -26.56
N PHE A 221 -21.79 34.79 -25.76
CA PHE A 221 -23.14 35.18 -26.14
C PHE A 221 -23.26 36.71 -26.32
N PHE A 222 -22.69 37.51 -25.42
CA PHE A 222 -22.65 38.97 -25.58
C PHE A 222 -21.89 39.41 -26.83
N ILE A 223 -20.72 38.82 -27.09
CA ILE A 223 -19.94 39.11 -28.30
C ILE A 223 -20.75 38.78 -29.57
N LEU A 224 -21.43 37.62 -29.58
CA LEU A 224 -22.29 37.22 -30.70
C LEU A 224 -23.42 38.23 -30.94
N ILE A 225 -24.06 38.71 -29.88
CA ILE A 225 -25.10 39.75 -29.97
C ILE A 225 -24.53 41.03 -30.58
N ILE A 226 -23.37 41.51 -30.10
CA ILE A 226 -22.74 42.73 -30.60
C ILE A 226 -22.40 42.61 -32.09
N ILE A 227 -21.81 41.48 -32.51
CA ILE A 227 -21.50 41.20 -33.91
C ILE A 227 -22.78 41.19 -34.75
N THR A 228 -23.84 40.55 -34.26
CA THR A 228 -25.13 40.46 -34.96
C THR A 228 -25.78 41.84 -35.14
N ILE A 229 -25.85 42.64 -34.07
CA ILE A 229 -26.38 44.01 -34.13
C ILE A 229 -25.56 44.87 -35.10
N SER A 230 -24.23 44.78 -35.04
CA SER A 230 -23.33 45.53 -35.91
C SER A 230 -23.53 45.15 -37.39
N PHE A 231 -23.64 43.86 -37.69
CA PHE A 231 -23.89 43.35 -39.03
C PHE A 231 -25.22 43.86 -39.61
N PHE A 232 -26.32 43.75 -38.85
CA PHE A 232 -27.61 44.28 -39.29
C PHE A 232 -27.63 45.82 -39.38
N GLY A 233 -26.90 46.52 -38.52
CA GLY A 233 -26.71 47.96 -38.60
C GLY A 233 -26.03 48.39 -39.91
N VAL A 234 -24.96 47.69 -40.31
CA VAL A 234 -24.29 47.94 -41.60
C VAL A 234 -25.20 47.64 -42.79
N ILE A 235 -25.97 46.55 -42.75
CA ILE A 235 -26.97 46.24 -43.79
C ILE A 235 -28.04 47.33 -43.88
N PHE A 236 -28.53 47.82 -42.75
CA PHE A 236 -29.54 48.87 -42.72
C PHE A 236 -29.00 50.21 -43.25
N LEU A 237 -27.81 50.62 -42.82
CA LEU A 237 -27.14 51.83 -43.31
C LEU A 237 -26.84 51.75 -44.81
N SER A 238 -26.30 50.62 -45.29
CA SER A 238 -26.03 50.43 -46.72
C SER A 238 -27.32 50.45 -47.56
N ARG A 239 -28.42 49.81 -47.11
CA ARG A 239 -29.72 49.91 -47.77
C ARG A 239 -30.29 51.34 -47.78
N SER A 240 -30.14 52.07 -46.68
CA SER A 240 -30.59 53.46 -46.58
C SER A 240 -29.79 54.39 -47.51
N LEU A 241 -28.47 54.23 -47.54
CA LEU A 241 -27.58 54.94 -48.47
C LEU A 241 -27.90 54.60 -49.92
N TYR A 242 -28.07 53.31 -50.25
CA TYR A 242 -28.47 52.88 -51.60
C TYR A 242 -29.79 53.54 -52.02
N LYS A 243 -30.82 53.49 -51.17
CA LYS A 243 -32.10 54.16 -51.44
C LYS A 243 -31.92 55.65 -51.70
N LYS A 244 -31.15 56.36 -50.86
CA LYS A 244 -30.88 57.80 -51.03
C LYS A 244 -30.17 58.11 -52.35
N VAL A 245 -29.20 57.29 -52.76
CA VAL A 245 -28.49 57.47 -54.02
C VAL A 245 -29.41 57.22 -55.21
N THR A 246 -30.23 56.16 -55.17
CA THR A 246 -31.17 55.83 -56.26
C THR A 246 -32.41 56.73 -56.34
N SER A 247 -32.74 57.49 -55.30
CA SER A 247 -33.86 58.44 -55.30
C SER A 247 -33.46 59.87 -55.65
N ALA A 248 -32.15 60.15 -55.78
CA ALA A 248 -31.60 61.48 -56.07
C ALA A 248 -31.06 61.59 -57.50
N GLY A 249 -31.14 60.52 -58.30
CA GLY A 249 -30.96 60.52 -59.76
C GLY A 249 -32.29 60.25 -60.45
#